data_AF-A0A2N9MSC5-F1
#
_entry.id   AF-A0A2N9MSC5-F1
#
_cell.length_a   1.000
_cell.length_b   1.000
_cell.length_c   1.000
_cell.angle_alpha   90.00
_cell.angle_beta   90.00
_cell.angle_gamma   90.00
#
_symmetry.space_group_name_H-M   'P 1'
#
loop_
_entity.id
_entity.type
_entity.pdbx_description
1 polymer ?
#
loop_
_entity_poly.entity_id
_entity_poly.type
_entity_poly.pdbx_seq_one_letter_code
_entity_poly.pdbx_strand_id
1 'polypeptide(L)'
;MGVAYTFSRAMGTTSYTPVVANNEEWNYGRLSTDRRSNLQINYSYDLPNIAKRHNIKALGIVTDHWIFSGIFSMQSGAPFNPGCSLTSGSPGVTGGYTGTPDVGQRCEVIGNPLANIPAGTYFNPAAYAMPALATGPDNSIVGPPVLGNQGGGAGALTYPHVTNFDMTLTKSIPLGSERRVLKLQAQAYNAFNHPEFNGMNTGIQFNPATNAVSNATAVGLPTGTFPARVMAFSARFQF
;
A
#
# COMPACT_ATOMS: atom_id res chain seq x y z
N MET A 1 13.77 -24.40 4.46
CA MET A 1 13.34 -23.01 4.72
C MET A 1 14.18 -22.09 3.86
N GLY A 2 13.59 -21.05 3.28
CA GLY A 2 14.31 -20.01 2.56
C GLY A 2 13.91 -18.63 3.09
N VAL A 3 14.85 -17.70 3.02
CA VAL A 3 14.64 -16.29 3.38
C VAL A 3 15.32 -15.45 2.32
N ALA A 4 14.61 -14.44 1.82
CA ALA A 4 15.13 -13.44 0.91
C ALA A 4 14.72 -12.05 1.39
N TYR A 5 15.67 -11.13 1.46
CA TYR A 5 15.43 -9.73 1.74
C TYR A 5 16.05 -8.87 0.66
N THR A 6 15.26 -7.94 0.14
CA THR A 6 15.71 -6.95 -0.83
C THR A 6 15.45 -5.57 -0.27
N PHE A 7 16.52 -4.77 -0.16
CA PHE A 7 16.43 -3.34 0.04
C PHE A 7 16.54 -2.65 -1.32
N SER A 8 15.66 -1.68 -1.61
CA SER A 8 15.75 -0.89 -2.83
C SER A 8 15.57 0.61 -2.56
N ARG A 9 16.21 1.42 -3.41
CA ARG A 9 15.99 2.86 -3.48
C ARG A 9 15.96 3.26 -4.96
N ALA A 10 14.76 3.47 -5.48
CA ALA A 10 14.57 3.92 -6.85
C ALA A 10 14.25 5.41 -6.87
N MET A 11 15.18 6.23 -7.38
CA MET A 11 15.06 7.69 -7.49
C MET A 11 15.31 8.10 -8.94
N GLY A 12 14.63 9.16 -9.39
CA GLY A 12 14.86 9.72 -10.71
C GLY A 12 13.80 10.73 -11.11
N THR A 13 13.99 11.28 -12.30
CA THR A 13 13.06 12.20 -12.95
C THR A 13 12.35 11.47 -14.09
N THR A 14 11.03 11.36 -14.01
CA THR A 14 10.20 10.65 -15.01
C THR A 14 9.29 11.58 -15.81
N SER A 15 9.38 12.89 -15.57
CA SER A 15 8.48 13.88 -16.17
C SER A 15 9.23 15.16 -16.49
N TYR A 16 8.73 15.85 -17.52
CA TYR A 16 9.17 17.19 -17.90
C TYR A 16 7.99 18.18 -17.80
N THR A 17 8.24 19.36 -17.26
CA THR A 17 7.26 20.41 -17.03
C THR A 17 7.72 21.69 -17.74
N PRO A 18 7.08 22.09 -18.86
CA PRO A 18 7.59 23.13 -19.76
C PRO A 18 7.83 24.52 -19.15
N VAL A 19 7.11 24.88 -18.08
CA VAL A 19 7.21 26.20 -17.42
C VAL A 19 8.07 26.21 -16.16
N VAL A 20 8.72 25.08 -15.85
CA VAL A 20 9.63 24.95 -14.71
C VAL A 20 11.07 25.06 -15.20
N ALA A 21 11.77 26.09 -14.74
CA ALA A 21 13.15 26.38 -15.15
C ALA A 21 14.12 25.24 -14.80
N ASN A 22 14.04 24.71 -13.57
CA ASN A 22 14.84 23.58 -13.13
C ASN A 22 13.96 22.34 -12.95
N ASN A 23 13.83 21.57 -14.02
CA ASN A 23 12.99 20.38 -14.03
C ASN A 23 13.51 19.28 -13.11
N GLU A 24 14.83 19.16 -12.98
CA GLU A 24 15.40 18.14 -12.09
C GLU A 24 15.03 18.43 -10.64
N GLU A 25 15.21 19.66 -10.19
CA GLU A 25 14.84 20.07 -8.83
C GLU A 25 13.34 19.88 -8.53
N TRP A 26 12.48 20.17 -9.51
CA TRP A 26 11.03 20.06 -9.35
C TRP A 26 10.50 18.63 -9.47
N ASN A 27 11.04 17.84 -10.40
CA ASN A 27 10.48 16.54 -10.79
C ASN A 27 11.24 15.34 -10.25
N TYR A 28 12.48 15.51 -9.78
CA TYR A 28 13.24 14.43 -9.18
C TYR A 28 12.58 13.93 -7.90
N GLY A 29 12.43 12.61 -7.79
CA GLY A 29 11.81 12.01 -6.62
C GLY A 29 11.89 10.49 -6.64
N ARG A 30 11.16 9.87 -5.72
CA ARG A 30 11.03 8.41 -5.66
C ARG A 30 10.27 7.93 -6.90
N LEU A 31 10.71 6.84 -7.51
CA LEU A 31 10.00 6.21 -8.62
C LEU A 31 8.83 5.36 -8.11
N SER A 32 7.83 5.12 -8.95
CA SER A 32 6.65 4.30 -8.58
C SER A 32 7.01 2.86 -8.21
N THR A 33 8.14 2.36 -8.73
CA THR A 33 8.73 1.05 -8.43
C THR A 33 9.49 1.01 -7.12
N ASP A 34 9.68 2.15 -6.44
CA ASP A 34 10.38 2.18 -5.16
C ASP A 34 9.60 1.40 -4.10
N ARG A 35 10.20 0.29 -3.66
CA ARG A 35 9.70 -0.56 -2.57
C ARG A 35 10.86 -0.79 -1.62
N ARG A 36 10.93 0.05 -0.60
CA ARG A 36 12.13 0.23 0.24
C ARG A 36 12.65 -1.08 0.83
N SER A 37 11.74 -1.89 1.36
CA SER A 37 12.02 -3.19 1.94
C SER A 37 11.06 -4.23 1.37
N ASN A 38 11.58 -5.41 1.04
CA ASN A 38 10.80 -6.58 0.67
C ASN A 38 11.42 -7.82 1.31
N LEU A 39 10.69 -8.47 2.22
CA LEU A 39 11.07 -9.68 2.92
C LEU A 39 10.15 -10.81 2.51
N GLN A 40 10.73 -11.95 2.14
CA GLN A 40 10.04 -13.18 1.80
C GLN A 40 10.63 -14.33 2.61
N ILE A 41 9.79 -15.07 3.31
CA ILE A 41 10.16 -16.25 4.09
C ILE A 41 9.30 -17.42 3.63
N ASN A 42 9.93 -18.45 3.09
CA ASN A 42 9.25 -19.68 2.69
C ASN A 42 9.64 -20.84 3.62
N TYR A 43 8.64 -21.57 4.09
CA TYR A 43 8.84 -22.67 5.02
C TYR A 43 8.01 -23.90 4.63
N SER A 44 8.52 -25.07 5.02
CA SER A 44 7.83 -26.36 4.93
C SER A 44 8.30 -27.18 6.12
N TYR A 45 7.35 -27.74 6.85
CA TYR A 45 7.58 -28.47 8.08
C TYR A 45 6.71 -29.73 8.09
N ASP A 46 7.36 -30.89 8.19
CA ASP A 46 6.68 -32.16 8.40
C ASP A 46 6.31 -32.27 9.88
N LEU A 47 5.02 -32.29 10.17
CA LEU A 47 4.54 -32.44 11.54
C LEU A 47 4.93 -33.84 12.08
N PRO A 48 5.30 -33.94 13.37
CA PRO A 48 5.76 -35.19 13.94
C PRO A 48 4.65 -36.24 13.89
N ASN A 49 5.01 -37.44 13.41
CA ASN A 49 4.12 -38.60 13.34
C ASN A 49 3.87 -39.19 14.74
N ILE A 50 2.95 -38.57 15.49
CA ILE A 50 2.68 -38.90 16.91
C ILE A 50 2.27 -40.36 17.07
N ALA A 51 1.44 -40.91 16.17
CA ALA A 51 0.98 -42.29 16.29
C ALA A 51 2.11 -43.30 16.03
N LYS A 52 2.97 -43.04 15.05
CA LYS A 52 4.19 -43.82 14.82
C LYS A 52 5.14 -43.73 16.02
N ARG A 53 5.25 -42.56 16.66
CA ARG A 53 6.12 -42.36 17.84
C ARG A 53 5.62 -43.11 19.09
N HIS A 54 4.31 -43.26 19.25
CA HIS A 54 3.69 -43.93 20.40
C HIS A 54 3.13 -45.33 20.08
N ASN A 55 3.41 -45.89 18.90
CA ASN A 55 2.93 -47.20 18.43
C ASN A 55 1.38 -47.37 18.39
N ILE A 56 0.60 -46.28 18.29
CA ILE A 56 -0.86 -46.34 18.24
C ILE A 56 -1.34 -46.34 16.79
N LYS A 57 -1.35 -47.52 16.14
CA LYS A 57 -1.67 -47.67 14.71
C LYS A 57 -2.99 -47.01 14.27
N ALA A 58 -4.01 -47.06 15.11
CA ALA A 58 -5.32 -46.47 14.81
C ALA A 58 -5.29 -44.93 14.70
N LEU A 59 -4.40 -44.25 15.44
CA LEU A 59 -4.28 -42.80 15.41
C LEU A 59 -3.51 -42.29 14.18
N GLY A 60 -2.68 -43.12 13.54
CA GLY A 60 -1.79 -42.68 12.45
C GLY A 60 -2.52 -42.15 11.23
N ILE A 61 -3.72 -42.66 10.95
CA ILE A 61 -4.57 -42.15 9.87
C ILE A 61 -4.91 -40.67 10.10
N VAL A 62 -5.06 -40.24 11.35
CA VAL A 62 -5.44 -38.86 11.71
C VAL A 62 -4.22 -38.01 12.04
N THR A 63 -3.23 -38.52 12.77
CA THR A 63 -2.12 -37.71 13.33
C THR A 63 -0.86 -37.63 12.48
N ASP A 64 -0.63 -38.57 11.56
CA ASP A 64 0.67 -38.68 10.88
C ASP A 64 0.63 -38.10 9.45
N HIS A 65 1.77 -37.85 8.80
CA HIS A 65 1.84 -37.39 7.40
C HIS A 65 1.18 -36.03 7.11
N TRP A 66 1.24 -35.12 8.08
CA TRP A 66 0.88 -33.72 7.86
C TRP A 66 2.12 -32.92 7.45
N ILE A 67 1.99 -32.11 6.40
CA ILE A 67 2.98 -31.13 5.97
C ILE A 67 2.35 -29.76 6.10
N PHE A 68 3.02 -28.89 6.86
CA PHE A 68 2.65 -27.51 7.04
C PHE A 68 3.66 -26.61 6.32
N SER A 69 3.21 -25.86 5.33
CA SER A 69 4.05 -24.99 4.51
C SER A 69 3.42 -23.63 4.33
N GLY A 70 4.22 -22.65 3.93
CA GLY A 70 3.70 -21.32 3.65
C GLY A 70 4.76 -20.32 3.21
N ILE A 71 4.26 -19.13 2.91
CA ILE A 71 5.03 -17.94 2.55
C ILE A 71 4.58 -16.81 3.47
N PHE A 72 5.53 -16.23 4.18
CA PHE A 72 5.36 -14.95 4.83
C PHE A 72 5.99 -13.87 3.96
N SER A 73 5.24 -12.83 3.64
CA SER A 73 5.72 -11.70 2.89
C SER A 73 5.51 -10.40 3.66
N MET A 74 6.51 -9.53 3.64
CA MET A 74 6.42 -8.17 4.18
C MET A 74 7.07 -7.20 3.20
N GLN A 75 6.29 -6.24 2.69
CA GLN A 75 6.76 -5.28 1.70
C GLN A 75 6.36 -3.86 2.10
N SER A 76 7.28 -2.90 1.93
CA SER A 76 6.94 -1.48 2.07
C SER A 76 5.85 -1.07 1.07
N GLY A 77 4.95 -0.18 1.49
CA GLY A 77 3.95 0.39 0.59
C GLY A 77 4.55 1.21 -0.56
N ALA A 78 3.71 1.55 -1.53
CA ALA A 78 4.13 2.41 -2.64
C ALA A 78 4.36 3.86 -2.17
N PRO A 79 5.25 4.63 -2.82
CA PRO A 79 5.29 6.06 -2.65
C PRO A 79 3.97 6.69 -3.09
N PHE A 80 3.57 7.76 -2.41
CA PHE A 80 2.49 8.63 -2.86
C PHE A 80 2.72 10.08 -2.43
N ASN A 81 2.05 10.99 -3.12
CA ASN A 81 1.96 12.40 -2.78
C ASN A 81 0.48 12.76 -2.60
N PRO A 82 0.12 13.57 -1.59
CA PRO A 82 -1.20 14.15 -1.51
C PRO A 82 -1.51 15.03 -2.73
N GLY A 83 -2.77 15.03 -3.14
CA GLY A 83 -3.31 16.00 -4.07
C GLY A 83 -4.03 17.11 -3.32
N CYS A 84 -3.98 18.34 -3.83
CA CYS A 84 -4.64 19.48 -3.21
C CYS A 84 -5.67 20.08 -4.16
N SER A 85 -6.90 20.21 -3.67
CA SER A 85 -7.99 20.86 -4.38
C SER A 85 -8.78 21.76 -3.45
N LEU A 86 -9.67 22.56 -4.02
CA LEU A 86 -10.67 23.25 -3.23
C LEU A 86 -11.76 22.28 -2.77
N THR A 87 -12.50 22.69 -1.74
CA THR A 87 -13.72 22.02 -1.27
C THR A 87 -14.69 21.82 -2.44
N SER A 88 -15.31 20.63 -2.51
CA SER A 88 -16.30 20.30 -3.54
C SER A 88 -17.36 21.39 -3.70
N GLY A 89 -17.63 21.80 -4.95
CA GLY A 89 -18.59 22.85 -5.27
C GLY A 89 -18.05 24.28 -5.17
N SER A 90 -16.79 24.48 -4.76
CA SER A 90 -16.15 25.79 -4.88
C SER A 90 -16.00 26.19 -6.35
N PRO A 91 -16.23 27.45 -6.72
CA PRO A 91 -15.93 27.93 -8.06
C PRO A 91 -14.47 27.64 -8.43
N GLY A 92 -14.24 27.25 -9.69
CA GLY A 92 -12.89 27.09 -10.21
C GLY A 92 -12.15 28.43 -10.21
N VAL A 93 -10.82 28.37 -10.17
CA VAL A 93 -9.99 29.59 -10.15
C VAL A 93 -9.93 30.22 -11.52
N THR A 94 -10.37 31.47 -11.61
CA THR A 94 -10.31 32.26 -12.84
C THR A 94 -8.84 32.51 -13.21
N GLY A 95 -8.46 32.11 -14.43
CA GLY A 95 -7.07 32.20 -14.92
C GLY A 95 -6.13 31.07 -14.44
N GLY A 96 -6.60 30.17 -13.58
CA GLY A 96 -5.83 29.05 -13.03
C GLY A 96 -4.79 29.47 -11.96
N TYR A 97 -4.39 28.51 -11.12
CA TYR A 97 -3.38 28.74 -10.07
C TYR A 97 -1.99 29.06 -10.61
N THR A 98 -1.64 28.38 -11.69
CA THR A 98 -0.31 28.38 -12.30
C THR A 98 -0.16 29.44 -13.39
N GLY A 99 -1.25 30.13 -13.75
CA GLY A 99 -1.26 31.17 -14.79
C GLY A 99 -1.04 30.65 -16.20
N THR A 100 -1.01 29.32 -16.38
CA THR A 100 -0.89 28.63 -17.67
C THR A 100 -1.69 27.32 -17.63
N PRO A 101 -2.31 26.90 -18.75
CA PRO A 101 -2.91 25.57 -18.84
C PRO A 101 -1.88 24.43 -18.92
N ASP A 102 -0.59 24.73 -19.13
CA ASP A 102 0.45 23.73 -19.43
C ASP A 102 0.90 22.92 -18.19
N VAL A 103 0.56 23.38 -16.98
CA VAL A 103 0.90 22.71 -15.73
C VAL A 103 -0.18 22.92 -14.68
N GLY A 104 -0.51 21.85 -13.95
CA GLY A 104 -1.37 21.91 -12.76
C GLY A 104 -0.56 22.24 -11.50
N GLN A 105 -1.17 22.94 -10.56
CA GLN A 105 -0.55 23.26 -9.28
C GLN A 105 -0.32 21.99 -8.44
N ARG A 106 0.77 21.99 -7.68
CA ARG A 106 1.01 21.05 -6.58
C ARG A 106 0.61 21.68 -5.25
N CYS A 107 0.49 20.84 -4.23
CA CYS A 107 0.37 21.30 -2.87
C CYS A 107 1.61 22.12 -2.46
N GLU A 108 1.42 23.06 -1.54
CA GLU A 108 2.51 23.66 -0.78
C GLU A 108 2.71 22.85 0.51
N VAL A 109 3.91 22.33 0.71
CA VAL A 109 4.35 21.69 1.95
C VAL A 109 4.82 22.80 2.90
N ILE A 110 4.05 23.01 3.97
CA ILE A 110 4.27 24.06 4.97
C ILE A 110 4.70 23.51 6.34
N GLY A 111 4.79 22.19 6.47
CA GLY A 111 5.21 21.51 7.68
C GLY A 111 5.64 20.08 7.43
N ASN A 112 5.93 19.34 8.50
CA ASN A 112 6.28 17.91 8.39
C ASN A 112 5.00 17.05 8.32
N PRO A 113 4.73 16.36 7.20
CA PRO A 113 3.52 15.56 7.03
C PRO A 113 3.49 14.29 7.89
N LEU A 114 4.60 13.93 8.54
CA LEU A 114 4.69 12.81 9.48
C LEU A 114 4.70 13.24 10.95
N ALA A 115 4.60 14.55 11.23
CA ALA A 115 4.51 15.07 12.59
C ALA A 115 3.06 15.43 12.94
N ASN A 116 2.67 15.23 14.20
CA ASN A 116 1.33 15.57 14.72
C ASN A 116 0.18 14.98 13.88
N ILE A 117 0.33 13.73 13.44
CA ILE A 117 -0.67 13.04 12.60
C ILE A 117 -1.99 12.92 13.40
N PRO A 118 -3.10 13.49 12.91
CA PRO A 118 -4.40 13.34 13.55
C PRO A 118 -4.82 11.87 13.68
N ALA A 119 -5.49 11.54 14.78
CA ALA A 119 -5.99 10.19 15.01
C ALA A 119 -6.86 9.71 13.84
N GLY A 120 -6.60 8.48 13.38
CA GLY A 120 -7.32 7.88 12.26
C GLY A 120 -6.79 8.23 10.86
N THR A 121 -5.78 9.09 10.73
CA THR A 121 -5.17 9.43 9.43
C THR A 121 -3.75 8.89 9.30
N TYR A 122 -3.26 8.72 8.07
CA TYR A 122 -1.90 8.22 7.81
C TYR A 122 -0.83 9.32 7.62
N PHE A 123 -1.24 10.57 7.51
CA PHE A 123 -0.36 11.72 7.40
C PHE A 123 -1.07 12.96 7.94
N ASN A 124 -0.32 13.98 8.30
CA ASN A 124 -0.86 15.25 8.75
C ASN A 124 -1.27 16.12 7.54
N PRO A 125 -2.57 16.30 7.25
CA PRO A 125 -3.00 17.13 6.13
C PRO A 125 -2.73 18.63 6.37
N ALA A 126 -2.58 19.08 7.62
CA ALA A 126 -2.24 20.46 7.95
C ALA A 126 -0.75 20.80 7.70
N ALA A 127 0.07 19.80 7.33
CA ALA A 127 1.40 20.03 6.80
C ALA A 127 1.39 20.50 5.34
N TYR A 128 0.20 20.58 4.73
CA TYR A 128 -0.03 21.01 3.36
C TYR A 128 -0.97 22.22 3.33
N ALA A 129 -0.84 23.01 2.27
CA ALA A 129 -1.71 24.13 1.95
C ALA A 129 -1.93 24.21 0.44
N MET A 130 -2.98 24.91 0.03
CA MET A 130 -3.04 25.42 -1.35
C MET A 130 -1.88 26.40 -1.56
N PRO A 131 -1.18 26.34 -2.71
CA PRO A 131 -0.03 27.20 -2.98
C PRO A 131 -0.42 28.68 -3.14
N ALA A 132 -1.68 28.96 -3.47
CA ALA A 132 -2.28 30.28 -3.38
C ALA A 132 -3.79 30.16 -3.09
N LEU A 133 -4.38 31.27 -2.66
CA LEU A 133 -5.82 31.40 -2.43
C LEU A 133 -6.46 32.24 -3.53
N ALA A 134 -7.66 31.82 -3.95
CA ALA A 134 -8.44 32.45 -5.01
C ALA A 134 -9.43 33.48 -4.45
N THR A 135 -8.93 34.38 -3.60
CA THR A 135 -9.76 35.38 -2.89
C THR A 135 -9.84 36.72 -3.61
N GLY A 136 -9.33 36.83 -4.84
CA GLY A 136 -9.42 38.03 -5.65
C GLY A 136 -10.81 38.26 -6.23
N PRO A 137 -11.06 39.42 -6.86
CA PRO A 137 -12.28 39.64 -7.66
C PRO A 137 -12.47 38.50 -8.66
N ASP A 138 -13.71 38.02 -8.81
CA ASP A 138 -14.06 36.90 -9.69
C ASP A 138 -13.35 35.57 -9.40
N ASN A 139 -13.03 35.28 -8.13
CA ASN A 139 -12.36 34.04 -7.71
C ASN A 139 -11.00 33.84 -8.40
N SER A 140 -10.26 34.93 -8.56
CA SER A 140 -8.89 34.96 -9.09
C SER A 140 -7.85 34.83 -7.98
N ILE A 141 -6.62 34.44 -8.34
CA ILE A 141 -5.49 34.44 -7.41
C ILE A 141 -5.07 35.88 -7.11
N VAL A 142 -4.85 36.17 -5.82
CA VAL A 142 -4.20 37.41 -5.39
C VAL A 142 -2.68 37.19 -5.40
N GLY A 143 -1.98 37.83 -6.34
CA GLY A 143 -0.53 37.72 -6.48
C GLY A 143 -0.08 36.98 -7.74
N PRO A 144 1.23 36.71 -7.89
CA PRO A 144 1.75 36.01 -9.06
C PRO A 144 1.28 34.55 -9.09
N PRO A 145 1.29 33.92 -10.28
CA PRO A 145 0.98 32.50 -10.38
C PRO A 145 1.93 31.64 -9.56
N VAL A 146 1.42 30.53 -9.04
CA VAL A 146 2.14 29.63 -8.14
C VAL A 146 2.04 28.19 -8.62
N LEU A 147 3.14 27.46 -8.49
CA LEU A 147 3.21 26.06 -8.89
C LEU A 147 3.16 25.10 -7.69
N GLY A 148 3.47 25.57 -6.47
CA GLY A 148 3.53 24.79 -5.23
C GLY A 148 4.82 23.99 -5.05
N ASN A 149 5.32 23.83 -3.83
CA ASN A 149 6.66 23.28 -3.59
C ASN A 149 6.74 21.75 -3.43
N GLN A 150 5.61 21.02 -3.46
CA GLN A 150 5.63 19.57 -3.23
C GLN A 150 6.51 18.89 -4.30
N GLY A 151 7.49 18.11 -3.82
CA GLY A 151 8.45 17.42 -4.69
C GLY A 151 7.77 16.47 -5.69
N GLY A 152 8.47 16.23 -6.79
CA GLY A 152 7.99 15.38 -7.88
C GLY A 152 8.15 13.88 -7.63
N GLY A 153 8.30 13.14 -8.73
CA GLY A 153 8.25 11.68 -8.72
C GLY A 153 6.90 11.13 -8.28
N ALA A 154 6.91 9.89 -7.80
CA ALA A 154 5.72 9.17 -7.35
C ALA A 154 5.28 9.54 -5.92
N GLY A 155 6.11 10.25 -5.14
CA GLY A 155 5.70 10.65 -3.81
C GLY A 155 6.80 10.74 -2.75
N ALA A 156 6.62 11.63 -1.78
CA ALA A 156 7.44 11.69 -0.57
C ALA A 156 6.91 10.78 0.56
N LEU A 157 5.59 10.56 0.62
CA LEU A 157 4.96 9.69 1.60
C LEU A 157 4.96 8.23 1.13
N THR A 158 4.67 7.30 2.03
CA THR A 158 4.62 5.86 1.73
C THR A 158 3.34 5.28 2.29
N TYR A 159 2.64 4.47 1.50
CA TYR A 159 1.52 3.66 1.99
C TYR A 159 1.99 2.72 3.12
N PRO A 160 1.06 2.20 3.94
CA PRO A 160 1.37 1.17 4.92
C PRO A 160 2.09 -0.01 4.29
N HIS A 161 2.89 -0.70 5.10
CA HIS A 161 3.47 -1.95 4.64
C HIS A 161 2.37 -3.00 4.46
N VAL A 162 2.58 -3.88 3.48
CA VAL A 162 1.77 -5.07 3.27
C VAL A 162 2.44 -6.20 4.04
N THR A 163 1.68 -6.95 4.83
CA THR A 163 2.18 -8.13 5.55
C THR A 163 1.18 -9.26 5.41
N ASN A 164 1.59 -10.29 4.67
CA ASN A 164 0.70 -11.36 4.26
C ASN A 164 1.26 -12.74 4.66
N PHE A 165 0.34 -13.65 4.99
CA PHE A 165 0.64 -15.04 5.28
C PHE A 165 -0.20 -15.92 4.37
N ASP A 166 0.47 -16.64 3.47
CA ASP A 166 -0.13 -17.68 2.65
C ASP A 166 0.28 -19.04 3.20
N MET A 167 -0.68 -19.84 3.61
CA MET A 167 -0.46 -21.08 4.37
C MET A 167 -1.10 -22.26 3.64
N THR A 168 -0.42 -23.40 3.66
CA THR A 168 -0.90 -24.66 3.11
C THR A 168 -0.70 -25.78 4.13
N LEU A 169 -1.75 -26.54 4.38
CA LEU A 169 -1.72 -27.74 5.19
C LEU A 169 -2.09 -28.93 4.31
N THR A 170 -1.19 -29.90 4.20
CA THR A 170 -1.38 -31.12 3.39
C THR A 170 -1.36 -32.34 4.29
N LYS A 171 -2.30 -33.26 4.08
CA LYS A 171 -2.34 -34.58 4.70
C LYS A 171 -2.21 -35.64 3.62
N SER A 172 -1.28 -36.58 3.80
CA SER A 172 -1.17 -37.77 2.94
C SER A 172 -1.65 -39.01 3.69
N ILE A 173 -2.64 -39.71 3.16
CA ILE A 173 -3.22 -40.91 3.75
C ILE A 173 -2.84 -42.10 2.86
N PRO A 174 -1.91 -42.98 3.30
CA PRO A 174 -1.58 -44.19 2.57
C PRO A 174 -2.74 -45.21 2.64
N LEU A 175 -3.10 -45.81 1.50
CA LEU A 175 -4.27 -46.68 1.34
C LEU A 175 -3.84 -48.13 1.03
N GLY A 176 -3.10 -48.74 1.95
CA GLY A 176 -2.75 -50.16 1.92
C GLY A 176 -1.62 -50.55 0.94
N SER A 177 -1.13 -49.63 0.11
CA SER A 177 0.11 -49.80 -0.66
C SER A 177 0.86 -48.47 -0.81
N GLU A 178 2.17 -48.51 -1.06
CA GLU A 178 2.97 -47.30 -1.29
C GLU A 178 2.57 -46.54 -2.57
N ARG A 179 1.86 -47.20 -3.48
CA ARG A 179 1.37 -46.60 -4.73
C ARG A 179 0.03 -45.87 -4.56
N ARG A 180 -0.76 -46.25 -3.55
CA ARG A 180 -2.12 -45.70 -3.32
C ARG A 180 -2.12 -44.68 -2.20
N VAL A 181 -2.30 -43.40 -2.52
CA VAL A 181 -2.30 -42.30 -1.55
C VAL A 181 -3.46 -41.35 -1.82
N LEU A 182 -4.23 -41.06 -0.77
CA LEU A 182 -5.18 -39.94 -0.77
C LEU A 182 -4.49 -38.71 -0.16
N LYS A 183 -4.35 -37.65 -0.95
CA LYS A 183 -3.84 -36.36 -0.49
C LYS A 183 -4.98 -35.39 -0.29
N LEU A 184 -5.10 -34.86 0.92
CA LEU A 184 -6.00 -33.76 1.25
C LEU A 184 -5.16 -32.51 1.45
N GLN A 185 -5.60 -31.38 0.91
CA GLN A 185 -4.91 -30.12 1.08
C GLN A 185 -5.90 -29.00 1.36
N ALA A 186 -5.55 -28.17 2.34
CA ALA A 186 -6.21 -26.90 2.63
C ALA A 186 -5.19 -25.78 2.43
N GLN A 187 -5.56 -24.78 1.64
CA GLN A 187 -4.77 -23.57 1.39
C GLN A 187 -5.55 -22.37 1.91
N ALA A 188 -4.86 -21.42 2.52
CA ALA A 188 -5.40 -20.14 2.93
C ALA A 188 -4.47 -19.03 2.45
N TYR A 189 -5.00 -18.15 1.59
CA TYR A 189 -4.35 -16.91 1.17
C TYR A 189 -4.82 -15.78 2.08
N ASN A 190 -3.92 -14.91 2.56
CA ASN A 190 -4.19 -14.02 3.69
C ASN A 190 -4.80 -14.79 4.88
N ALA A 191 -4.05 -15.79 5.36
CA ALA A 191 -4.49 -16.78 6.35
C ALA A 191 -4.96 -16.18 7.68
N PHE A 192 -4.53 -14.96 8.03
CA PHE A 192 -5.01 -14.24 9.22
C PHE A 192 -6.15 -13.26 8.94
N ASN A 193 -6.53 -13.05 7.67
CA ASN A 193 -7.54 -12.06 7.27
C ASN A 193 -7.21 -10.65 7.79
N HIS A 194 -5.92 -10.30 7.78
CA HIS A 194 -5.46 -8.97 8.17
C HIS A 194 -5.69 -8.00 7.00
N PRO A 195 -6.26 -6.79 7.22
CA PRO A 195 -6.40 -5.80 6.18
C PRO A 195 -5.05 -5.30 5.65
N GLU A 196 -4.92 -5.24 4.33
CA GLU A 196 -3.67 -4.83 3.67
C GLU A 196 -3.98 -3.65 2.75
N PHE A 197 -3.86 -2.45 3.30
CA PHE A 197 -4.27 -1.24 2.60
C PHE A 197 -3.39 -0.95 1.39
N ASN A 198 -4.03 -0.77 0.23
CA ASN A 198 -3.36 -0.45 -1.05
C ASN A 198 -3.84 0.87 -1.67
N GLY A 199 -4.78 1.54 -1.00
CA GLY A 199 -5.31 2.84 -1.39
C GLY A 199 -5.74 3.63 -0.16
N MET A 200 -5.55 4.95 -0.23
CA MET A 200 -6.00 5.89 0.79
C MET A 200 -6.55 7.14 0.10
N ASN A 201 -7.40 7.88 0.79
CA ASN A 201 -7.84 9.19 0.35
C ASN A 201 -6.68 10.18 0.51
N THR A 202 -5.93 10.42 -0.56
CA THR A 202 -4.80 11.35 -0.57
C THR A 202 -5.20 12.75 -1.06
N GLY A 203 -6.47 12.96 -1.40
CA GLY A 203 -7.00 14.25 -1.84
C GLY A 203 -7.35 15.15 -0.66
N ILE A 204 -6.50 16.12 -0.37
CA ILE A 204 -6.77 17.16 0.61
C ILE A 204 -7.66 18.21 -0.04
N GLN A 205 -8.78 18.52 0.60
CA GLN A 205 -9.65 19.61 0.19
C GLN A 205 -9.44 20.80 1.11
N PHE A 206 -9.31 21.99 0.53
CA PHE A 206 -9.11 23.23 1.25
C PHE A 206 -10.30 24.16 1.11
N ASN A 207 -10.60 24.89 2.18
CA ASN A 207 -11.49 26.03 2.13
C ASN A 207 -10.80 27.17 1.34
N PRO A 208 -11.42 27.71 0.27
CA PRO A 208 -10.79 28.72 -0.59
C PRO A 208 -10.49 30.05 0.12
N ALA A 209 -11.19 30.38 1.21
CA ALA A 209 -11.00 31.64 1.94
C ALA A 209 -9.98 31.52 3.08
N THR A 210 -9.92 30.37 3.75
CA THR A 210 -9.12 30.20 4.97
C THR A 210 -7.92 29.27 4.81
N ASN A 211 -7.81 28.54 3.70
CA ASN A 211 -6.85 27.44 3.51
C ASN A 211 -6.94 26.34 4.58
N ALA A 212 -8.06 26.25 5.30
CA ALA A 212 -8.28 25.17 6.26
C ALA A 212 -8.65 23.88 5.52
N VAL A 213 -8.16 22.73 6.00
CA VAL A 213 -8.53 21.41 5.48
C VAL A 213 -10.02 21.16 5.75
N SER A 214 -10.83 21.06 4.70
CA SER A 214 -12.29 20.94 4.80
C SER A 214 -12.76 19.48 4.89
N ASN A 215 -11.96 18.52 4.43
CA ASN A 215 -12.27 17.09 4.51
C ASN A 215 -11.42 16.36 5.57
N ALA A 216 -11.14 17.03 6.70
CA ALA A 216 -10.23 16.54 7.74
C ALA A 216 -10.62 15.17 8.35
N THR A 217 -11.90 14.79 8.29
CA THR A 217 -12.39 13.49 8.78
C THR A 217 -12.30 12.37 7.73
N ALA A 218 -12.03 12.69 6.47
CA ALA A 218 -12.01 11.74 5.36
C ALA A 218 -10.63 11.58 4.72
N VAL A 219 -9.81 12.63 4.72
CA VAL A 219 -8.45 12.60 4.16
C VAL A 219 -7.56 11.72 5.00
N GLY A 220 -6.67 10.97 4.34
CA GLY A 220 -5.77 10.03 5.00
C GLY A 220 -6.44 8.76 5.50
N LEU A 221 -7.73 8.51 5.22
CA LEU A 221 -8.38 7.22 5.50
C LEU A 221 -8.13 6.20 4.38
N PRO A 222 -8.05 4.89 4.69
CA PRO A 222 -8.02 3.85 3.68
C PRO A 222 -9.24 3.86 2.76
N THR A 223 -9.01 3.66 1.47
CA THR A 223 -10.05 3.55 0.43
C THR A 223 -9.99 2.24 -0.34
N GLY A 224 -8.94 1.44 -0.14
CA GLY A 224 -8.74 0.16 -0.80
C GLY A 224 -7.88 -0.79 0.02
N THR A 225 -8.13 -2.08 -0.17
CA THR A 225 -7.35 -3.18 0.42
C THR A 225 -7.06 -4.23 -0.63
N PHE A 226 -6.00 -5.00 -0.43
CA PHE A 226 -5.83 -6.29 -1.11
C PHE A 226 -6.93 -7.27 -0.68
N PRO A 227 -7.13 -8.36 -1.45
CA PRO A 227 -8.19 -9.33 -1.18
C PRO A 227 -8.20 -9.84 0.27
N ALA A 228 -9.41 -10.02 0.79
CA ALA A 228 -9.64 -10.71 2.05
C ALA A 228 -9.24 -12.19 1.94
N ARG A 229 -9.28 -12.91 3.06
CA ARG A 229 -8.91 -14.32 3.11
C ARG A 229 -9.64 -15.15 2.07
N VAL A 230 -8.88 -15.93 1.30
CA VAL A 230 -9.41 -16.95 0.38
C VAL A 230 -8.94 -18.31 0.85
N MET A 231 -9.86 -19.27 0.96
CA MET A 231 -9.52 -20.66 1.29
C MET A 231 -9.85 -21.58 0.13
N ALA A 232 -8.94 -22.50 -0.17
CA ALA A 232 -9.12 -23.51 -1.19
C ALA A 232 -8.85 -24.90 -0.60
N PHE A 233 -9.66 -25.88 -0.99
CA PHE A 233 -9.54 -27.25 -0.55
C PHE A 233 -9.39 -28.15 -1.77
N SER A 234 -8.50 -29.14 -1.69
CA SER A 234 -8.36 -30.15 -2.73
C SER A 234 -8.19 -31.54 -2.14
N ALA A 235 -8.69 -32.52 -2.89
CA ALA A 235 -8.50 -33.93 -2.63
C ALA A 235 -7.97 -34.58 -3.91
N ARG A 236 -6.89 -35.36 -3.80
CA ARG A 236 -6.29 -36.07 -4.92
C ARG A 236 -6.00 -37.51 -4.54
N PHE A 237 -6.52 -38.43 -5.33
CA PHE A 237 -6.17 -39.84 -5.26
C PHE A 237 -5.03 -40.15 -6.23
N GLN A 238 -3.99 -40.84 -5.76
CA GLN A 238 -2.83 -41.29 -6.54
C GLN A 238 -2.81 -42.83 -6.48
N PHE A 239 -2.52 -43.48 -7.62
CA PHE A 239 -2.54 -44.93 -7.79
C PHE A 239 -1.38 -45.42 -8.65
#